data_AF-A0A7S0XTB8-F1
#
_entry.id   AF-A0A7S0XTB8-F1
#
_cell.length_a   1.000
_cell.length_b   1.000
_cell.length_c   1.000
_cell.angle_alpha   90.00
_cell.angle_beta   90.00
_cell.angle_gamma   90.00
#
_symmetry.space_group_name_H-M   'P 1'
#
loop_
_entity.id
_entity.type
_entity.pdbx_description
1 polymer ?
#
loop_
_entity_poly.entity_id
_entity_poly.type
_entity_poly.pdbx_seq_one_letter_code
_entity_poly.pdbx_strand_id
1 'polypeptide(L)'
;WCPVLPRTLACLSQLYRTVDNKIFEGLAQDAVSACTDTLLSCSKAIAKQKGQEDGRLFLVMHLLKLREQIVPFDIDFSATEMGLDFGDTRTALAKLVSQTGSIFKWSTENALWRLARAPPRVYHTLHNSKKDLERELKQACESFIMMCAGQVADPLVSWVRKALYLP
;
A
#
# COMPACT_ATOMS: atom_id res chain seq x y z
N TRP A 1 1.27 -1.50 23.56
CA TRP A 1 2.62 -1.19 23.05
C TRP A 1 2.90 -2.16 21.91
N CYS A 2 3.26 -1.68 20.71
CA CYS A 2 3.41 -2.54 19.53
C CYS A 2 4.91 -2.71 19.21
N PRO A 3 5.51 -3.88 19.45
CA PRO A 3 6.95 -4.10 19.27
C PRO A 3 7.37 -4.22 17.80
N VAL A 4 6.44 -4.06 16.86
CA VAL A 4 6.62 -4.35 15.44
C VAL A 4 7.51 -3.29 14.79
N LEU A 5 7.26 -2.01 15.09
CA LEU A 5 8.04 -0.89 14.58
C LEU A 5 9.56 -1.02 14.83
N PRO A 6 10.06 -1.18 16.08
CA PRO A 6 11.50 -1.28 16.32
C PRO A 6 12.11 -2.56 15.72
N ARG A 7 11.36 -3.67 15.66
CA ARG A 7 11.84 -4.91 15.04
C ARG A 7 12.00 -4.78 13.53
N THR A 8 11.03 -4.17 12.86
CA THR A 8 11.10 -3.91 11.42
C THR A 8 12.28 -2.99 11.11
N LEU A 9 12.46 -1.90 11.87
CA LEU A 9 13.57 -0.96 11.66
C LEU A 9 14.95 -1.60 11.92
N ALA A 10 15.08 -2.43 12.97
CA ALA A 10 16.31 -3.16 13.22
C ALA A 10 16.65 -4.11 12.05
N CYS A 11 15.65 -4.85 11.55
CA CYS A 11 15.80 -5.73 10.39
C CYS A 11 16.25 -4.94 9.15
N LEU A 12 15.60 -3.82 8.85
CA LEU A 12 15.95 -2.96 7.72
C LEU A 12 17.37 -2.40 7.84
N SER A 13 17.80 -1.97 9.03
CA SER A 13 19.16 -1.47 9.24
C SER A 13 20.25 -2.52 9.01
N GLN A 14 19.94 -3.79 9.28
CA GLN A 14 20.86 -4.90 9.04
C GLN A 14 20.90 -5.25 7.56
N LEU A 15 19.73 -5.37 6.91
CA LEU A 15 19.60 -5.69 5.49
C LEU A 15 20.24 -4.64 4.59
N TYR A 16 20.11 -3.35 4.94
CA TYR A 16 20.70 -2.24 4.19
C TYR A 16 22.22 -2.34 4.07
N ARG A 17 22.90 -2.97 5.04
CA ARG A 17 24.36 -3.10 5.04
C ARG A 17 24.86 -4.38 4.36
N THR A 18 23.99 -5.36 4.12
CA THR A 18 24.38 -6.72 3.73
C THR A 18 23.89 -7.13 2.35
N VAL A 19 22.97 -6.37 1.75
CA VAL A 19 22.28 -6.73 0.52
C VAL A 19 22.41 -5.60 -0.50
N ASP A 20 22.50 -5.95 -1.80
CA ASP A 20 22.46 -4.98 -2.89
C ASP A 20 21.18 -4.12 -2.85
N ASN A 21 21.33 -2.82 -3.15
CA ASN A 21 20.24 -1.84 -3.07
C ASN A 21 18.96 -2.29 -3.79
N LYS A 22 19.07 -2.93 -4.97
CA LYS A 22 17.90 -3.40 -5.74
C LYS A 22 17.09 -4.50 -5.03
N ILE A 23 17.76 -5.39 -4.30
CA ILE A 23 17.08 -6.46 -3.55
C ILE A 23 16.55 -5.88 -2.24
N PHE A 24 17.30 -4.97 -1.63
CA PHE A 24 16.85 -4.25 -0.45
C PHE A 24 15.58 -3.44 -0.69
N GLU A 25 15.45 -2.75 -1.83
CA GLU A 25 14.23 -2.01 -2.22
C GLU A 25 12.95 -2.85 -2.10
N GLY A 26 12.97 -4.08 -2.62
CA GLY A 26 11.87 -5.04 -2.53
C GLY A 26 11.55 -5.46 -1.10
N LEU A 27 12.58 -5.90 -0.37
CA LEU A 27 12.41 -6.32 1.01
C LEU A 27 11.94 -5.17 1.91
N ALA A 28 12.43 -3.96 1.65
CA ALA A 28 12.06 -2.78 2.39
C ALA A 28 10.61 -2.35 2.10
N GLN A 29 10.17 -2.44 0.85
CA GLN A 29 8.77 -2.24 0.47
C GLN A 29 7.85 -3.17 1.28
N ASP A 30 8.10 -4.49 1.21
CA ASP A 30 7.26 -5.50 1.88
C ASP A 30 7.26 -5.33 3.40
N ALA A 31 8.43 -5.10 3.99
CA ALA A 31 8.57 -4.91 5.43
C ALA A 31 7.84 -3.66 5.94
N VAL A 32 7.91 -2.54 5.21
CA VAL A 32 7.22 -1.29 5.56
C VAL A 32 5.71 -1.44 5.37
N SER A 33 5.25 -2.09 4.30
CA SER A 33 3.83 -2.38 4.08
C SER A 33 3.26 -3.24 5.21
N ALA A 34 3.90 -4.37 5.51
CA ALA A 34 3.46 -5.27 6.58
C ALA A 34 3.48 -4.59 7.95
N CYS A 35 4.47 -3.71 8.21
CA CYS A 35 4.51 -2.91 9.44
C CYS A 35 3.30 -1.98 9.53
N THR A 36 2.96 -1.30 8.43
CA THR A 36 1.83 -0.36 8.34
C THR A 36 0.49 -1.06 8.61
N ASP A 37 0.25 -2.22 7.98
CA ASP A 37 -0.96 -3.02 8.19
C ASP A 37 -1.10 -3.51 9.64
N THR A 38 0.03 -3.89 10.24
CA THR A 38 0.07 -4.33 11.63
C THR A 38 -0.19 -3.16 12.58
N LEU A 39 0.35 -1.96 12.30
CA LEU A 39 0.08 -0.75 13.08
C LEU A 39 -1.41 -0.36 13.02
N LEU A 40 -2.04 -0.47 11.85
CA LEU A 40 -3.48 -0.24 11.70
C LEU A 40 -4.31 -1.23 12.53
N SER A 41 -3.92 -2.51 12.53
CA SER A 41 -4.56 -3.55 13.34
C SER A 41 -4.38 -3.30 14.85
N CYS A 42 -3.18 -2.88 15.27
CA CYS A 42 -2.92 -2.49 16.66
C CYS A 42 -3.71 -1.25 17.09
N SER A 43 -3.85 -0.25 16.21
CA SER A 43 -4.68 0.94 16.46
C SER A 43 -6.13 0.54 16.73
N LYS A 44 -6.71 -0.34 15.91
CA LYS A 44 -8.08 -0.87 16.13
C LYS A 44 -8.19 -1.64 17.45
N ALA A 45 -7.17 -2.40 17.84
CA ALA A 45 -7.16 -3.11 19.13
C ALA A 45 -7.10 -2.13 20.33
N ILE A 46 -6.28 -1.09 20.25
CA ILE A 46 -6.19 -0.05 21.28
C ILE A 46 -7.48 0.76 21.36
N ALA A 47 -8.08 1.07 20.20
CA ALA A 47 -9.35 1.78 20.12
C ALA A 47 -10.48 1.06 20.88
N LYS A 48 -10.46 -0.28 20.88
CA LYS A 48 -11.41 -1.11 21.65
C LYS A 48 -11.13 -1.14 23.15
N GLN A 49 -9.87 -1.03 23.57
CA GLN A 49 -9.49 -1.16 24.97
C GLN A 49 -9.51 0.16 25.75
N LYS A 50 -9.01 1.24 25.15
CA LYS A 50 -8.79 2.51 25.85
C LYS A 50 -9.68 3.65 25.34
N GLY A 51 -10.11 3.58 24.09
CA GLY A 51 -10.96 4.59 23.46
C GLY A 51 -10.51 4.93 22.06
N GLN A 52 -11.44 5.43 21.25
CA GLN A 52 -11.20 5.76 19.84
C GLN A 52 -10.09 6.81 19.66
N GLU A 53 -9.98 7.75 20.61
CA GLU A 53 -8.96 8.81 20.59
C GLU A 53 -7.55 8.25 20.74
N ASP A 54 -7.34 7.41 21.76
CA ASP A 54 -6.06 6.75 22.03
C ASP A 54 -5.62 5.87 20.85
N GLY A 55 -6.56 5.18 20.21
CA GLY A 55 -6.28 4.37 19.02
C GLY A 55 -5.79 5.21 17.84
N ARG A 56 -6.42 6.37 17.61
CA ARG A 56 -6.04 7.29 16.52
C ARG A 56 -4.71 7.99 16.80
N LEU A 57 -4.51 8.49 18.01
CA LEU A 57 -3.26 9.14 18.42
C LEU A 57 -2.08 8.16 18.36
N PHE A 58 -2.31 6.91 18.81
CA PHE A 58 -1.34 5.82 18.65
C PHE A 58 -0.95 5.65 17.18
N LEU A 59 -1.93 5.58 16.27
CA LEU A 59 -1.67 5.36 14.84
C LEU A 59 -0.84 6.50 14.25
N VAL A 60 -1.27 7.75 14.44
CA VAL A 60 -0.56 8.94 13.93
C VAL A 60 0.88 8.97 14.43
N MET A 61 1.09 8.77 15.74
CA MET A 61 2.43 8.80 16.33
C MET A 61 3.34 7.70 15.77
N HIS A 62 2.84 6.47 15.59
CA HIS A 62 3.65 5.36 15.10
C HIS A 62 3.93 5.46 13.60
N LEU A 63 3.00 5.97 12.80
CA LEU A 63 3.21 6.24 11.37
C LEU A 63 4.21 7.38 11.15
N LEU A 64 4.15 8.45 11.96
CA LEU A 64 5.15 9.53 11.93
C LEU A 64 6.54 9.00 12.26
N LYS A 65 6.66 8.18 13.30
CA LYS A 65 7.94 7.59 13.70
C LYS A 65 8.47 6.63 12.65
N LEU A 66 7.62 5.82 12.02
CA LEU A 66 8.01 4.97 10.89
C LEU A 66 8.55 5.83 9.74
N ARG A 67 7.82 6.87 9.34
CA ARG A 67 8.24 7.79 8.27
C ARG A 67 9.60 8.43 8.55
N GLU A 68 9.83 8.94 9.74
CA GLU A 68 11.08 9.60 10.09
C GLU A 68 12.27 8.63 10.10
N GLN A 69 12.05 7.40 10.60
CA GLN A 69 13.10 6.39 10.69
C GLN A 69 13.44 5.76 9.34
N ILE A 70 12.59 5.91 8.31
CA ILE A 70 12.90 5.43 6.96
C ILE A 70 13.65 6.44 6.08
N VAL A 71 13.66 7.73 6.45
CA VAL A 71 14.40 8.79 5.72
C VAL A 71 15.90 8.49 5.56
N PRO A 72 16.63 7.98 6.57
CA PRO A 72 18.07 7.74 6.48
C PRO A 72 18.50 6.64 5.50
N PHE A 73 17.56 5.81 4.99
CA PHE A 73 17.90 4.72 4.08
C PHE A 73 18.10 5.16 2.63
N ASP A 74 17.90 6.45 2.28
CA ASP A 74 18.17 7.08 0.98
C ASP A 74 17.86 6.23 -0.27
N ILE A 75 16.73 5.49 -0.21
CA ILE A 75 16.28 4.58 -1.26
C ILE A 75 14.81 4.90 -1.53
N ASP A 76 14.44 4.91 -2.82
CA ASP A 76 13.04 4.90 -3.21
C ASP A 76 12.50 3.51 -2.84
N PHE A 77 11.73 3.43 -1.75
CA PHE A 77 11.00 2.23 -1.29
C PHE A 77 9.92 1.80 -2.32
N SER A 78 10.34 1.63 -3.56
CA SER A 78 9.59 1.26 -4.74
C SER A 78 10.28 0.06 -5.36
N ALA A 79 9.80 -1.13 -5.06
CA ALA A 79 10.14 -2.30 -5.82
C ALA A 79 9.39 -2.23 -7.15
N THR A 80 10.09 -2.47 -8.24
CA THR A 80 9.43 -2.75 -9.51
C THR A 80 8.93 -4.18 -9.45
N GLU A 81 7.68 -4.38 -9.02
CA GLU A 81 7.02 -5.67 -9.18
C GLU A 81 6.84 -5.92 -10.69
N MET A 82 7.64 -6.83 -11.25
CA MET A 82 7.48 -7.30 -12.62
C MET A 82 6.30 -8.26 -12.69
N GLY A 83 5.09 -7.71 -12.76
CA GLY A 83 3.89 -8.45 -13.11
C GLY A 83 3.85 -8.70 -14.62
N LEU A 84 3.85 -9.96 -15.03
CA LEU A 84 3.58 -10.35 -16.41
C LEU A 84 2.06 -10.38 -16.62
N ASP A 85 1.51 -9.49 -17.44
CA ASP A 85 0.11 -9.55 -17.84
C ASP A 85 -0.05 -10.60 -18.95
N PHE A 86 -0.64 -11.74 -18.60
CA PHE A 86 -0.94 -12.83 -19.54
C PHE A 86 -2.29 -12.64 -20.25
N GLY A 87 -2.98 -11.50 -20.10
CA GLY A 87 -4.30 -11.24 -20.71
C GLY A 87 -4.31 -11.40 -22.24
N ASP A 88 -3.28 -10.85 -22.91
CA ASP A 88 -3.12 -10.95 -24.36
C ASP A 88 -2.72 -12.37 -24.80
N THR A 89 -1.90 -13.07 -24.00
CA THR A 89 -1.57 -14.48 -24.27
C THR A 89 -2.77 -15.41 -24.09
N ARG A 90 -3.66 -15.12 -23.13
CA ARG A 90 -4.89 -15.89 -22.89
C ARG A 90 -5.87 -15.73 -24.04
N THR A 91 -6.02 -14.53 -24.59
CA THR A 91 -6.85 -14.30 -25.79
C THR A 91 -6.23 -14.90 -27.04
N ALA A 92 -4.91 -14.87 -27.19
CA ALA A 92 -4.21 -15.56 -28.28
C ALA A 92 -4.34 -17.10 -28.18
N LEU A 93 -4.23 -17.66 -26.97
CA LEU A 93 -4.45 -19.09 -26.69
C LEU A 93 -5.92 -19.50 -26.88
N ALA A 94 -6.88 -18.68 -26.43
CA ALA A 94 -8.31 -18.94 -26.67
C ALA A 94 -8.63 -18.96 -28.18
N LYS A 95 -8.02 -18.05 -28.95
CA LYS A 95 -8.14 -18.03 -30.42
C LYS A 95 -7.48 -19.27 -31.06
N LEU A 96 -6.34 -19.72 -30.56
CA LEU A 96 -5.69 -20.97 -30.99
C LEU A 96 -6.54 -22.21 -30.70
N VAL A 97 -7.15 -22.30 -29.52
CA VAL A 97 -8.05 -23.40 -29.14
C VAL A 97 -9.33 -23.40 -29.99
N SER A 98 -9.86 -22.22 -30.32
CA SER A 98 -11.01 -22.10 -31.22
C SER A 98 -10.69 -22.41 -32.69
N GLN A 99 -9.41 -22.36 -33.08
CA GLN A 99 -8.92 -22.56 -34.46
C GLN A 99 -7.97 -23.76 -34.57
N THR A 100 -8.29 -24.85 -33.87
CA THR A 100 -7.48 -26.08 -33.80
C THR A 100 -7.16 -26.73 -35.14
N GLY A 101 -7.98 -26.49 -36.17
CA GLY A 101 -7.76 -26.98 -37.54
C GLY A 101 -6.68 -26.25 -38.35
N SER A 102 -6.12 -25.14 -37.84
CA SER A 102 -5.12 -24.34 -38.57
C SER A 102 -3.78 -24.20 -37.84
N ILE A 103 -3.58 -24.91 -36.74
CA ILE A 103 -2.36 -24.81 -35.91
C ILE A 103 -1.13 -25.40 -36.64
N PHE A 104 -1.34 -26.37 -37.53
CA PHE A 104 -0.29 -27.12 -38.25
C PHE A 104 -0.23 -26.85 -39.76
N LYS A 105 -0.96 -25.86 -40.29
CA LYS A 105 -0.87 -25.51 -41.71
C LYS A 105 0.45 -24.80 -41.97
N TRP A 106 1.36 -25.39 -42.75
CA TRP A 106 2.65 -24.83 -43.16
C TRP A 106 2.46 -23.62 -44.10
N SER A 107 1.97 -22.51 -43.55
CA SER A 107 1.77 -21.24 -44.24
C SER A 107 2.43 -20.13 -43.41
N THR A 108 2.88 -19.06 -44.07
CA THR A 108 3.68 -17.97 -43.50
C THR A 108 2.99 -17.22 -42.33
N GLU A 109 1.70 -17.48 -42.07
CA GLU A 109 0.88 -16.93 -40.97
C GLU A 109 0.49 -17.97 -39.89
N ASN A 110 1.41 -18.86 -39.51
CA ASN A 110 1.20 -19.80 -38.41
C ASN A 110 0.72 -19.10 -37.12
N ALA A 111 -0.42 -19.54 -36.59
CA ALA A 111 -1.00 -18.97 -35.36
C ALA A 111 -0.07 -19.18 -34.14
N LEU A 112 0.74 -20.25 -34.14
CA LEU A 112 1.84 -20.46 -33.17
C LEU A 112 2.93 -19.40 -33.32
N TRP A 113 3.21 -18.98 -34.55
CA TRP A 113 4.21 -17.95 -34.84
C TRP A 113 3.72 -16.54 -34.47
N ARG A 114 2.39 -16.34 -34.40
CA ARG A 114 1.76 -15.15 -33.82
C ARG A 114 1.83 -15.15 -32.29
N LEU A 115 1.68 -16.30 -31.64
CA LEU A 115 1.90 -16.44 -30.20
C LEU A 115 3.39 -16.21 -29.85
N ALA A 116 4.31 -16.79 -30.62
CA ALA A 116 5.75 -16.61 -30.42
C ALA A 116 6.23 -15.16 -30.66
N ARG A 117 5.48 -14.36 -31.46
CA ARG A 117 5.76 -12.94 -31.73
C ARG A 117 4.95 -11.97 -30.86
N ALA A 118 4.11 -12.43 -29.95
CA ALA A 118 3.44 -11.59 -28.97
C ALA A 118 4.25 -11.59 -27.66
N PRO A 119 5.27 -10.72 -27.51
CA PRO A 119 5.95 -10.62 -26.22
C PRO A 119 4.91 -10.19 -25.16
N PRO A 120 4.88 -10.85 -23.99
CA PRO A 120 3.99 -10.43 -22.92
C PRO A 120 4.33 -8.98 -22.57
N ARG A 121 3.30 -8.12 -22.54
CA ARG A 121 3.48 -6.72 -22.15
C ARG A 121 3.89 -6.70 -20.68
N VAL A 122 5.14 -6.34 -20.44
CA VAL A 122 5.68 -6.14 -19.09
C VAL A 122 5.05 -4.85 -18.56
N TYR A 123 4.17 -4.98 -17.57
CA TYR A 123 3.64 -3.83 -16.86
C TYR A 123 4.49 -3.61 -15.61
N HIS A 124 5.16 -2.46 -15.54
CA HIS A 124 5.91 -2.05 -14.36
C HIS A 124 4.95 -1.32 -13.42
N THR A 125 4.31 -2.03 -12.48
CA THR A 125 3.60 -1.33 -11.39
C THR A 125 4.65 -0.88 -10.38
N LEU A 126 5.01 0.40 -10.41
CA LEU A 126 5.82 1.01 -9.35
C LEU A 126 4.94 1.13 -8.10
N HIS A 127 5.02 0.15 -7.19
CA HIS A 127 4.34 0.23 -5.90
C HIS A 127 5.26 0.94 -4.90
N ASN A 128 4.94 2.18 -4.54
CA ASN A 128 5.78 3.00 -3.68
C ASN A 128 5.22 3.00 -2.25
N SER A 129 5.74 2.12 -1.39
CA SER A 129 5.27 2.00 0.01
C SER A 129 5.49 3.27 0.82
N LYS A 130 6.46 4.13 0.44
CA LYS A 130 6.63 5.44 1.07
C LYS A 130 5.46 6.38 0.75
N LYS A 131 4.99 6.40 -0.50
CA LYS A 131 3.80 7.18 -0.90
C LYS A 131 2.54 6.66 -0.21
N ASP A 132 2.40 5.35 -0.09
CA ASP A 132 1.27 4.71 0.57
C ASP A 132 1.26 4.99 2.08
N LEU A 133 2.42 4.92 2.73
CA LEU A 133 2.60 5.34 4.12
C LEU A 133 2.22 6.81 4.33
N GLU A 134 2.65 7.72 3.44
CA GLU A 134 2.31 9.15 3.55
C GLU A 134 0.81 9.40 3.34
N ARG A 135 0.16 8.64 2.44
CA ARG A 135 -1.29 8.68 2.24
C ARG A 135 -2.04 8.26 3.51
N GLU A 136 -1.68 7.11 4.08
CA GLU A 136 -2.28 6.60 5.32
C GLU A 136 -2.07 7.56 6.49
N LEU A 137 -0.87 8.13 6.62
CA LEU A 137 -0.57 9.13 7.64
C LEU A 137 -1.46 10.37 7.48
N LYS A 138 -1.61 10.89 6.27
CA LYS A 138 -2.46 12.05 6.00
C LYS A 138 -3.92 11.75 6.37
N GLN A 139 -4.44 10.59 5.96
CA GLN A 139 -5.80 10.17 6.28
C GLN A 139 -6.02 10.00 7.80
N ALA A 140 -5.05 9.43 8.51
CA ALA A 140 -5.09 9.30 9.97
C ALA A 140 -5.11 10.67 10.66
N CYS A 141 -4.29 11.61 10.21
CA CYS A 141 -4.27 12.99 10.70
C CYS A 141 -5.60 13.71 10.45
N GLU A 142 -6.14 13.66 9.22
CA GLU A 142 -7.43 14.25 8.88
C GLU A 142 -8.56 13.69 9.76
N SER A 143 -8.58 12.37 9.96
CA SER A 143 -9.55 11.71 10.82
C SER A 143 -9.43 12.12 12.29
N PHE A 144 -8.22 12.37 12.77
CA PHE A 144 -7.96 12.87 14.12
C PHE A 144 -8.42 14.33 14.27
N ILE A 145 -8.07 15.20 13.32
CA ILE A 145 -8.47 16.60 13.31
C ILE A 145 -9.99 16.73 13.29
N MET A 146 -10.68 15.96 12.43
CA MET A 146 -12.14 15.98 12.35
C MET A 146 -12.81 15.55 13.66
N MET A 147 -12.22 14.61 14.39
CA MET A 147 -12.72 14.19 15.71
C MET A 147 -12.57 15.30 16.74
N CYS A 148 -11.39 15.91 16.86
CA CYS A 148 -11.16 17.02 17.78
C CYS A 148 -12.04 18.23 17.42
N ALA A 149 -12.17 18.54 16.13
CA ALA A 149 -13.05 19.60 15.64
C ALA A 149 -14.51 19.32 16.00
N GLY A 150 -14.98 18.07 15.85
CA GLY A 150 -16.31 17.65 16.28
C GLY A 150 -16.55 17.88 17.77
N GLN A 151 -15.61 17.49 18.62
CA GLN A 151 -15.73 17.68 20.08
C GLN A 151 -15.87 19.14 20.51
N VAL A 152 -15.21 20.06 19.80
CA VAL A 152 -15.29 21.50 20.08
C VAL A 152 -16.51 22.14 19.41
N ALA A 153 -16.85 21.70 18.19
CA ALA A 153 -17.94 22.26 17.41
C ALA A 153 -19.31 21.78 17.90
N ASP A 154 -19.46 20.53 18.32
CA ASP A 154 -20.72 19.94 18.78
C ASP A 154 -21.39 20.76 19.91
N PRO A 155 -20.69 21.16 20.99
CA PRO A 155 -21.30 22.00 22.02
C PRO A 155 -21.69 23.38 21.48
N LEU A 156 -20.88 24.00 20.61
CA LEU A 156 -21.20 25.29 19.99
C LEU A 156 -22.42 25.21 19.07
N VAL A 157 -22.49 24.18 18.22
CA VAL A 157 -23.63 23.91 17.34
C VAL A 157 -24.88 23.65 18.17
N SER A 158 -24.77 22.90 19.27
CA SER A 158 -25.90 22.65 20.18
C SER A 158 -26.39 23.94 20.85
N TRP A 159 -25.46 24.85 21.19
CA TRP A 159 -25.77 26.13 21.81
C TRP A 159 -26.45 27.07 20.82
N VAL A 160 -25.90 27.23 19.61
CA VAL A 160 -26.50 28.01 18.52
C VAL A 160 -27.90 27.48 18.20
N ARG A 161 -28.05 26.16 18.12
CA ARG A 161 -29.35 25.53 17.87
C ARG A 161 -30.35 25.88 18.98
N LYS A 162 -29.96 25.79 20.26
CA LYS A 162 -30.82 26.21 21.37
C LYS A 162 -31.18 27.70 21.31
N ALA A 163 -30.23 28.57 20.98
CA ALA A 163 -30.47 30.01 20.85
C ALA A 163 -31.42 30.34 19.69
N LEU A 164 -31.40 29.57 18.59
CA LEU A 164 -32.30 29.76 17.44
C LEU A 164 -33.73 29.26 17.70
N TYR A 165 -33.92 28.34 18.65
CA TYR A 165 -35.22 27.76 19.00
C TYR A 165 -35.84 28.38 20.27
N LEU A 166 -35.25 29.42 20.85
CA LEU A 166 -35.92 30.22 21.87
C LEU A 166 -36.91 31.19 21.19
N PRO A 167 -38.19 31.24 21.62
CA PRO A 167 -39.18 32.19 21.10
C PRO A 167 -38.87 33.64 21.47
#